data_AF-C7GC27-F1
#
_entry.id   AF-C7GC27-F1
#
_cell.length_a   1.000
_cell.length_b   1.000
_cell.length_c   1.000
_cell.angle_alpha   90.00
_cell.angle_beta   90.00
_cell.angle_gamma   90.00
#
_symmetry.space_group_name_H-M   'P 1'
#
loop_
_entity.id
_entity.type
_entity.pdbx_description
1 polymer ?
#
loop_
_entity_poly.entity_id
_entity_poly.type
_entity_poly.pdbx_seq_one_letter_code
_entity_poly.pdbx_strand_id
1 'polypeptide(L)'
;MLNKEKYAKEIAEIACDGYKVAIVHGKPKSCGKCIDCNFYGCNDCTKKLRDWADNEYGKPPVDWSKVPVDTPIYVRYRSSDEWEKKHFAKFENNYVYAWSDGKTSWSTTNGSTMVWEHAKLAESEDQNVNKQD
;
A
#
# COMPACT_ATOMS: atom_id res chain seq x y z
N MET A 1 2.78 13.53 -5.25
CA MET A 1 3.76 12.88 -6.14
C MET A 1 4.07 11.51 -5.57
N LEU A 2 4.02 10.49 -6.40
CA LEU A 2 4.28 9.10 -6.05
C LEU A 2 5.78 8.80 -6.13
N ASN A 3 6.24 7.76 -5.44
CA ASN A 3 7.65 7.35 -5.52
C ASN A 3 8.09 7.03 -6.95
N LYS A 4 7.24 6.36 -7.74
CA LYS A 4 7.55 6.07 -9.16
C LYS A 4 7.73 7.32 -10.02
N GLU A 5 7.00 8.38 -9.71
CA GLU A 5 7.13 9.66 -10.41
C GLU A 5 8.41 10.37 -9.96
N LYS A 6 8.68 10.36 -8.65
CA LYS A 6 9.88 10.97 -8.07
C LYS A 6 11.18 10.33 -8.58
N TYR A 7 11.20 9.01 -8.71
CA TYR A 7 12.38 8.21 -9.04
C TYR A 7 12.33 7.60 -10.45
N ALA A 8 11.53 8.18 -11.35
CA ALA A 8 11.30 7.62 -12.68
C ALA A 8 12.61 7.39 -13.45
N LYS A 9 13.56 8.33 -13.34
CA LYS A 9 14.86 8.25 -14.01
C LYS A 9 15.72 7.12 -13.46
N GLU A 10 15.91 7.04 -12.16
CA GLU A 10 16.72 5.99 -11.52
C GLU A 10 16.13 4.60 -11.75
N ILE A 11 14.81 4.46 -11.72
CA ILE A 11 14.11 3.21 -12.04
C ILE A 11 14.38 2.81 -13.49
N ALA A 12 14.31 3.76 -14.43
CA ALA A 12 14.58 3.50 -15.85
C ALA A 12 16.03 3.09 -16.09
N GLU A 13 17.00 3.77 -15.45
CA GLU A 13 18.43 3.41 -15.54
C GLU A 13 18.69 1.98 -15.06
N ILE A 14 18.17 1.60 -13.88
CA ILE A 14 18.30 0.23 -13.34
C ILE A 14 17.71 -0.81 -14.30
N ALA A 15 16.56 -0.51 -14.90
CA ALA A 15 15.89 -1.41 -15.84
C ALA A 15 16.68 -1.55 -17.16
N CYS A 16 17.23 -0.45 -17.69
CA CYS A 16 18.09 -0.45 -18.87
C CYS A 16 19.39 -1.24 -18.65
N ASP A 17 19.92 -1.23 -17.44
CA ASP A 17 21.08 -2.03 -17.04
C ASP A 17 20.76 -3.53 -16.84
N GLY A 18 19.49 -3.93 -17.00
CA GLY A 18 19.04 -5.33 -16.92
C GLY A 18 18.83 -5.84 -15.49
N TYR A 19 18.81 -4.96 -14.49
CA TYR A 19 18.62 -5.34 -13.09
C TYR A 19 17.16 -5.20 -12.65
N LYS A 20 16.75 -6.02 -11.67
CA LYS A 20 15.51 -5.78 -10.92
C LYS A 20 15.70 -4.60 -9.96
N VAL A 21 14.64 -3.85 -9.69
CA VAL A 21 14.68 -2.76 -8.70
C VAL A 21 14.49 -3.32 -7.29
N ALA A 22 15.40 -2.96 -6.39
CA ALA A 22 15.30 -3.14 -4.95
C ALA A 22 15.15 -1.77 -4.27
N ILE A 23 14.54 -1.73 -3.09
CA ILE A 23 14.42 -0.50 -2.30
C ILE A 23 15.33 -0.62 -1.08
N VAL A 24 16.26 0.32 -0.94
CA VAL A 24 17.20 0.39 0.19
C VAL A 24 17.10 1.78 0.80
N HIS A 25 16.73 1.86 2.07
CA HIS A 25 16.47 3.12 2.78
C HIS A 25 15.51 4.05 2.01
N GLY A 26 14.47 3.46 1.40
CA GLY A 26 13.44 4.20 0.68
C GLY A 26 13.86 4.71 -0.71
N LYS A 27 15.03 4.31 -1.23
CA LYS A 27 15.52 4.68 -2.56
C LYS A 27 15.69 3.46 -3.46
N PRO A 28 15.43 3.57 -4.77
CA PRO A 28 15.66 2.48 -5.70
C PRO A 28 17.16 2.23 -5.91
N LYS A 29 17.53 0.95 -5.97
CA LYS A 29 18.86 0.44 -6.31
C LYS A 29 18.72 -0.84 -7.13
N SER A 30 19.79 -1.24 -7.81
CA SER A 30 19.85 -2.55 -8.45
C SER A 30 19.76 -3.66 -7.40
N CYS A 31 18.91 -4.65 -7.67
CA CYS A 31 18.74 -5.81 -6.81
C CYS A 31 19.95 -6.74 -6.93
N GLY A 32 20.53 -7.10 -5.79
CA GLY A 32 21.68 -7.99 -5.70
C GLY A 32 21.66 -8.78 -4.39
N LYS A 33 22.43 -8.33 -3.38
CA LYS A 33 22.44 -8.93 -2.04
C LYS A 33 21.32 -8.34 -1.19
N CYS A 34 20.20 -9.04 -1.11
CA CYS A 34 18.95 -8.56 -0.50
C CYS A 34 18.98 -8.25 1.00
N ILE A 35 20.12 -8.36 1.72
CA ILE A 35 20.17 -8.16 3.18
C ILE A 35 19.74 -6.76 3.60
N ASP A 36 20.16 -5.72 2.86
CA ASP A 36 19.80 -4.33 3.17
C ASP A 36 18.52 -3.88 2.45
N CYS A 37 17.82 -4.79 1.78
CA CYS A 37 16.60 -4.47 1.06
C CYS A 37 15.45 -4.28 2.05
N ASN A 38 14.68 -3.21 1.87
CA ASN A 38 13.44 -2.96 2.60
C ASN A 38 12.40 -4.10 2.40
N PHE A 39 12.59 -4.95 1.39
CA PHE A 39 11.76 -6.13 1.10
C PHE A 39 12.43 -7.46 1.52
N TYR A 40 13.50 -7.41 2.32
CA TYR A 40 14.16 -8.61 2.82
C TYR A 40 13.18 -9.54 3.55
N GLY A 41 13.28 -10.84 3.28
CA GLY A 41 12.39 -11.86 3.86
C GLY A 41 10.96 -11.83 3.32
N CYS A 42 10.64 -11.04 2.29
CA CYS A 42 9.32 -11.04 1.69
C CYS A 42 9.19 -12.14 0.61
N ASN A 43 8.00 -12.73 0.51
CA ASN A 43 7.70 -13.77 -0.48
C ASN A 43 7.41 -13.20 -1.89
N ASP A 44 7.08 -11.91 -1.99
CA ASP A 44 6.76 -11.24 -3.26
C ASP A 44 7.33 -9.81 -3.33
N CYS A 45 8.55 -9.70 -3.85
CA CYS A 45 9.22 -8.41 -4.04
C CYS A 45 8.53 -7.53 -5.09
N THR A 46 7.83 -8.14 -6.05
CA THR A 46 7.18 -7.40 -7.15
C THR A 46 6.00 -6.60 -6.61
N LYS A 47 5.18 -7.24 -5.76
CA LYS A 47 4.06 -6.56 -5.10
C LYS A 47 4.55 -5.43 -4.19
N LYS A 48 5.53 -5.71 -3.32
CA LYS A 48 6.10 -4.69 -2.42
C LYS A 48 6.72 -3.51 -3.18
N LEU A 49 7.38 -3.77 -4.32
CA LEU A 49 7.88 -2.71 -5.19
C LEU A 49 6.75 -1.87 -5.78
N ARG A 50 5.66 -2.50 -6.22
CA ARG A 50 4.47 -1.79 -6.73
C ARG A 50 3.81 -0.94 -5.64
N ASP A 51 3.62 -1.49 -4.45
CA ASP A 51 3.07 -0.75 -3.31
C ASP A 51 3.95 0.45 -2.96
N TRP A 52 5.28 0.27 -2.94
CA TRP A 52 6.22 1.37 -2.73
C TRP A 52 6.12 2.40 -3.85
N ALA A 53 6.10 1.97 -5.11
CA ALA A 53 6.02 2.83 -6.30
C ALA A 53 4.75 3.70 -6.31
N ASP A 54 3.62 3.15 -5.86
CA ASP A 54 2.32 3.81 -5.77
C ASP A 54 2.11 4.56 -4.44
N ASN A 55 3.04 4.49 -3.50
CA ASN A 55 2.99 5.28 -2.27
C ASN A 55 3.39 6.73 -2.53
N GLU A 56 2.80 7.65 -1.77
CA GLU A 56 3.17 9.06 -1.77
C GLU A 56 4.62 9.25 -1.34
N TYR A 57 5.36 10.04 -2.12
CA TYR A 57 6.74 10.38 -1.81
C TYR A 57 6.80 11.15 -0.49
N GLY A 58 7.70 10.71 0.40
CA GLY A 58 7.88 11.30 1.73
C GLY A 58 6.96 10.74 2.81
N LYS A 59 5.95 9.93 2.46
CA LYS A 59 5.08 9.27 3.44
C LYS A 59 5.59 7.85 3.73
N PRO A 60 5.74 7.45 5.01
CA PRO A 60 6.12 6.08 5.33
C PRO A 60 5.02 5.10 4.85
N PRO A 61 5.39 3.88 4.42
CA PRO A 61 4.41 2.85 4.09
C PRO A 61 3.53 2.53 5.30
N VAL A 62 2.25 2.24 5.06
CA VAL A 62 1.32 1.82 6.12
C VAL A 62 1.69 0.41 6.60
N ASP A 63 1.87 0.26 7.91
CA ASP A 63 2.02 -1.04 8.55
C ASP A 63 0.65 -1.67 8.81
N TRP A 64 0.13 -2.37 7.81
CA TRP A 64 -1.19 -3.01 7.84
C TRP A 64 -1.37 -4.04 8.96
N SER A 65 -0.29 -4.57 9.53
CA SER A 65 -0.36 -5.49 10.67
C SER A 65 -0.83 -4.83 11.97
N LYS A 66 -0.75 -3.49 12.03
CA LYS A 66 -1.14 -2.67 13.18
C LYS A 66 -2.42 -1.87 12.96
N VAL A 67 -3.00 -1.93 11.76
CA VAL A 67 -4.25 -1.22 11.45
C VAL A 67 -5.41 -1.92 12.18
N PRO A 68 -6.22 -1.20 12.97
CA PRO A 68 -7.38 -1.80 13.64
C PRO A 68 -8.43 -2.33 12.65
N VAL A 69 -9.09 -3.43 13.02
CA VAL A 69 -10.29 -3.93 12.30
C VAL A 69 -11.33 -2.81 12.21
N ASP A 70 -12.05 -2.78 11.10
CA ASP A 70 -13.06 -1.80 10.73
C ASP A 70 -12.53 -0.38 10.43
N THR A 71 -11.21 -0.18 10.36
CA THR A 71 -10.66 1.11 9.90
C THR A 71 -11.13 1.41 8.47
N PRO A 72 -11.69 2.60 8.18
CA PRO A 72 -12.03 3.00 6.82
C PRO A 72 -10.81 3.05 5.90
N ILE A 73 -10.93 2.42 4.74
CA ILE A 73 -9.86 2.30 3.74
C ILE A 73 -10.40 2.52 2.34
N TYR A 74 -9.52 2.97 1.46
CA TYR A 74 -9.74 2.94 0.02
C TYR A 74 -9.03 1.71 -0.55
N VAL A 75 -9.73 0.93 -1.37
CA VAL A 75 -9.20 -0.28 -2.01
C VAL A 75 -9.50 -0.32 -3.51
N ARG A 76 -8.69 -1.06 -4.26
CA ARG A 76 -8.94 -1.34 -5.69
C ARG A 76 -8.16 -2.57 -6.15
N TYR A 77 -8.64 -3.23 -7.20
CA TYR A 77 -7.98 -4.44 -7.71
C TYR A 77 -6.84 -4.11 -8.68
N ARG A 78 -7.05 -3.17 -9.62
CA ARG A 78 -6.01 -2.70 -10.55
C ARG A 78 -5.66 -1.25 -10.27
N SER A 79 -4.47 -0.84 -10.66
CA SER A 79 -4.01 0.55 -10.55
C SER A 79 -4.83 1.53 -11.40
N SER A 80 -5.54 1.04 -12.42
CA SER A 80 -6.44 1.82 -13.28
C SER A 80 -7.84 1.98 -12.71
N ASP A 81 -8.22 1.15 -11.74
CA ASP A 81 -9.59 1.13 -11.23
C ASP A 81 -9.82 2.31 -10.27
N GLU A 82 -11.08 2.70 -10.17
CA GLU A 82 -11.53 3.68 -9.17
C GLU A 82 -11.34 3.13 -7.75
N TRP A 83 -11.12 4.03 -6.79
CA TRP A 83 -10.98 3.65 -5.39
C TRP A 83 -12.35 3.37 -4.77
N GLU A 84 -12.53 2.16 -4.27
CA GLU A 84 -13.72 1.78 -3.50
C GLU A 84 -13.53 2.07 -2.01
N LYS A 85 -14.59 2.58 -1.37
CA LYS A 85 -14.63 2.76 0.09
C LYS A 85 -15.03 1.44 0.75
N LYS A 86 -14.20 0.95 1.67
CA LYS A 86 -14.46 -0.26 2.47
C LYS A 86 -13.95 -0.09 3.89
N HIS A 87 -14.15 -1.11 4.71
CA HIS A 87 -13.60 -1.22 6.05
C HIS A 87 -12.57 -2.37 6.09
N PHE A 88 -11.43 -2.10 6.71
CA PHE A 88 -10.35 -3.07 6.90
C PHE A 88 -10.84 -4.26 7.72
N ALA A 89 -10.54 -5.48 7.27
CA ALA A 89 -10.92 -6.70 7.97
C ALA A 89 -9.71 -7.39 8.60
N LYS A 90 -8.66 -7.62 7.82
CA LYS A 90 -7.42 -8.25 8.28
C LYS A 90 -6.27 -8.03 7.30
N PHE A 91 -5.05 -8.30 7.78
CA PHE A 91 -3.85 -8.36 6.95
C PHE A 91 -3.20 -9.72 7.09
N GLU A 92 -3.07 -10.45 5.99
CA GLU A 92 -2.53 -11.82 5.97
C GLU A 92 -1.79 -12.06 4.66
N ASN A 93 -0.65 -12.76 4.70
CA ASN A 93 0.16 -13.08 3.52
C ASN A 93 0.57 -11.86 2.67
N ASN A 94 0.78 -10.68 3.28
CA ASN A 94 0.99 -9.40 2.59
C ASN A 94 -0.19 -8.89 1.76
N TYR A 95 -1.40 -9.36 2.06
CA TYR A 95 -2.63 -8.90 1.44
C TYR A 95 -3.53 -8.20 2.46
N VAL A 96 -4.11 -7.09 2.02
CA VAL A 96 -5.16 -6.41 2.75
C VAL A 96 -6.49 -7.05 2.37
N TYR A 97 -7.24 -7.45 3.39
CA TYR A 97 -8.61 -7.92 3.26
C TYR A 97 -9.55 -6.83 3.75
N ALA A 98 -10.61 -6.59 2.99
CA ALA A 98 -11.68 -5.69 3.39
C ALA A 98 -13.02 -6.44 3.42
N TRP A 99 -13.95 -5.95 4.23
CA TRP A 99 -15.30 -6.52 4.29
C TRP A 99 -16.04 -6.32 2.97
N SER A 100 -16.79 -7.34 2.56
CA SER A 100 -17.67 -7.24 1.39
C SER A 100 -18.85 -6.31 1.64
N ASP A 101 -19.42 -5.77 0.56
CA ASP A 101 -20.68 -5.00 0.58
C ASP A 101 -20.70 -3.77 1.51
N GLY A 102 -19.53 -3.18 1.80
CA GLY A 102 -19.43 -2.03 2.70
C GLY A 102 -19.72 -2.34 4.17
N LYS A 103 -19.77 -3.63 4.53
CA LYS A 103 -20.02 -4.10 5.90
C LYS A 103 -18.81 -3.85 6.81
N THR A 104 -18.99 -4.24 8.06
CA THR A 104 -18.01 -4.20 9.16
C THR A 104 -18.07 -5.51 9.94
N SER A 105 -17.16 -5.68 10.91
CA SER A 105 -17.19 -6.82 11.82
C SER A 105 -18.52 -6.95 12.59
N TRP A 106 -19.21 -5.83 12.84
CA TRP A 106 -20.50 -5.78 13.54
C TRP A 106 -21.70 -6.25 12.69
N SER A 107 -21.69 -5.91 11.40
CA SER A 107 -22.85 -6.11 10.50
C SER A 107 -22.74 -7.37 9.65
N THR A 108 -21.60 -8.05 9.67
CA THR A 108 -21.38 -9.24 8.85
C THR A 108 -21.71 -10.51 9.62
N THR A 109 -22.65 -11.32 9.10
CA THR A 109 -23.12 -12.54 9.78
C THR A 109 -22.22 -13.75 9.50
N ASN A 110 -21.54 -13.77 8.33
CA ASN A 110 -20.72 -14.90 7.87
C ASN A 110 -19.26 -14.53 7.56
N GLY A 111 -18.82 -13.31 7.88
CA GLY A 111 -17.41 -12.93 7.77
C GLY A 111 -16.87 -12.81 6.34
N SER A 112 -17.69 -12.52 5.33
CA SER A 112 -17.21 -12.41 3.95
C SER A 112 -16.22 -11.26 3.80
N THR A 113 -14.98 -11.62 3.46
CA THR A 113 -13.89 -10.69 3.19
C THR A 113 -13.36 -10.92 1.79
N MET A 114 -12.88 -9.86 1.17
CA MET A 114 -12.27 -9.91 -0.15
C MET A 114 -10.84 -9.40 -0.06
N VAL A 115 -9.95 -10.05 -0.80
CA VAL A 115 -8.56 -9.63 -0.95
C VAL A 115 -8.46 -8.48 -1.94
N TRP A 116 -7.63 -7.50 -1.62
CA TRP A 116 -7.36 -6.35 -2.47
C TRP A 116 -5.86 -6.22 -2.76
N GLU A 117 -5.55 -5.88 -4.01
CA GLU A 117 -4.17 -5.68 -4.46
C GLU A 117 -3.62 -4.34 -3.98
N HIS A 118 -4.45 -3.29 -3.99
CA HIS A 118 -4.07 -1.96 -3.57
C HIS A 118 -4.98 -1.48 -2.44
N ALA A 119 -4.38 -0.89 -1.42
CA ALA A 119 -5.09 -0.26 -0.31
C ALA A 119 -4.36 1.00 0.16
N LYS A 120 -5.11 1.99 0.62
CA LYS A 120 -4.60 3.13 1.40
C LYS A 120 -5.60 3.47 2.50
N LEU A 121 -5.10 4.04 3.60
CA LEU A 121 -5.97 4.54 4.65
C LEU A 121 -6.90 5.61 4.06
N ALA A 122 -8.17 5.57 4.44
CA ALA A 122 -8.96 6.78 4.30
C ALA A 122 -8.32 7.81 5.22
N GLU A 123 -7.96 8.97 4.68
CA GLU A 123 -7.56 10.07 5.53
C GLU A 123 -8.75 10.35 6.44
N SER A 124 -8.56 10.25 7.76
CA SER A 124 -9.52 10.84 8.67
C SER A 124 -9.55 12.32 8.31
N GLU A 125 -10.74 12.86 8.08
CA GLU A 125 -10.96 14.31 8.12
C GLU A 125 -10.72 14.78 9.57
N ASP A 126 -9.51 14.65 10.08
CA ASP A 126 -9.11 15.29 11.32
C ASP A 126 -8.85 16.76 11.00
N GLN A 127 -9.96 17.50 11.05
CA GLN A 127 -10.05 18.81 11.69
C GLN A 127 -9.01 19.84 11.23
N ASN A 128 -9.25 20.43 10.05
CA ASN A 128 -9.03 21.87 9.93
C ASN A 128 -10.31 22.58 10.38
N VAL A 129 -10.55 22.57 11.69
CA VAL A 129 -11.50 23.47 12.34
C VAL A 129 -10.91 24.88 12.23
N ASN A 130 -11.11 25.52 11.09
CA ASN A 130 -11.19 26.97 11.07
C ASN A 130 -12.55 27.33 11.67
N LYS A 131 -12.61 27.36 13.00
CA LYS A 131 -13.48 28.31 13.70
C LYS A 131 -12.96 29.69 13.30
N GLN A 132 -13.64 30.30 12.34
CA GLN A 132 -13.60 31.76 12.23
C GLN A 132 -14.78 32.28 13.03
N ASP A 133 -14.42 33.13 13.99
CA ASP A 133 -15.28 33.90 14.87
C ASP A 133 -16.29 34.78 14.12
#